data_AF-A0A952UD04-F1
#
_entry.id   AF-A0A952UD04-F1
#
_cell.length_a   1.000
_cell.length_b   1.000
_cell.length_c   1.000
_cell.angle_alpha   90.00
_cell.angle_beta   90.00
_cell.angle_gamma   90.00
#
_symmetry.space_group_name_H-M   'P 1'
#
loop_
_entity.id
_entity.type
_entity.pdbx_description
1 polymer ?
#
loop_
_entity_poly.entity_id
_entity_poly.type
_entity_poly.pdbx_seq_one_letter_code
_entity_poly.pdbx_strand_id
1 'polypeptide(L)'
;MTSDETINGKPVTDEQIAAWAAEAYVGYDVDALKKRGRGRPGRGAEPSQVVALRLTLDEIAELDALAEREGKTRSEVIREALAALAA
;
A
#
# COMPACT_ATOMS: atom_id res chain seq x y z
N MET A 1 33.79 13.67 6.46
CA MET A 1 32.61 13.22 5.68
C MET A 1 31.48 13.02 6.70
N THR A 2 30.86 14.11 7.14
CA THR A 2 29.72 14.07 8.06
C THR A 2 28.47 14.27 7.22
N SER A 3 27.86 13.17 6.80
CA SER A 3 26.50 13.21 6.26
C SER A 3 25.57 13.21 7.47
N ASP A 4 24.72 14.24 7.58
CA ASP A 4 23.71 14.36 8.64
C ASP A 4 22.62 13.29 8.43
N GLU A 5 22.92 12.05 8.77
CA GLU A 5 21.96 10.95 8.71
C GLU A 5 20.88 11.18 9.75
N THR A 6 19.66 11.41 9.28
CA THR A 6 18.49 11.66 10.14
C THR A 6 17.43 10.61 9.92
N ILE A 7 16.73 10.23 10.99
CA ILE A 7 15.50 9.44 10.94
C ILE A 7 14.37 10.29 11.52
N ASN A 8 13.32 10.51 10.73
CA ASN A 8 12.19 11.38 11.10
C ASN A 8 12.64 12.79 11.53
N GLY A 9 13.64 13.35 10.83
CA GLY A 9 14.19 14.68 11.13
C GLY A 9 15.04 14.76 12.40
N LYS A 10 15.37 13.64 13.05
CA LYS A 10 16.26 13.58 14.21
C LYS A 10 17.62 13.00 13.80
N PRO A 11 18.75 13.62 14.20
CA PRO A 11 20.08 13.10 13.90
C PRO A 11 20.29 11.75 14.56
N VAL A 12 20.86 10.82 13.81
CA VAL A 12 21.30 9.52 14.31
C VAL A 12 22.63 9.71 15.04
N THR A 13 22.71 9.25 16.28
CA THR A 13 23.93 9.34 17.09
C THR A 13 24.78 8.08 16.97
N ASP A 14 26.08 8.19 17.22
CA ASP A 14 26.98 7.04 17.24
C ASP A 14 26.57 5.99 18.29
N GLU A 15 26.04 6.43 19.43
CA GLU A 15 25.49 5.55 20.47
C GLU A 15 24.29 4.75 19.96
N GLN A 16 23.42 5.38 19.18
CA GLN A 16 22.27 4.73 18.57
C GLN A 16 22.69 3.71 17.51
N ILE A 17 23.72 4.01 16.72
CA ILE A 17 24.32 3.07 15.76
C ILE A 17 24.92 1.87 16.51
N ALA A 18 25.67 2.11 17.58
CA ALA A 18 26.28 1.05 18.38
C ALA A 18 25.22 0.14 19.03
N ALA A 19 24.13 0.71 19.53
CA ALA A 19 23.00 -0.03 20.10
C ALA A 19 22.33 -0.94 19.04
N TRP A 20 22.04 -0.42 17.85
CA TRP A 20 21.46 -1.22 16.76
C TRP A 20 22.40 -2.32 16.25
N ALA A 21 23.70 -2.04 16.19
CA ALA A 21 24.69 -3.04 15.82
C ALA A 21 24.71 -4.18 16.85
N ALA A 22 24.72 -3.85 18.15
CA ALA A 22 24.68 -4.84 19.22
C ALA A 22 23.40 -5.69 19.16
N GLU A 23 22.24 -5.06 18.95
CA GLU A 23 20.95 -5.73 18.75
C GLU A 23 21.01 -6.71 17.57
N ALA A 24 21.54 -6.28 16.43
CA ALA A 24 21.69 -7.13 15.25
C ALA A 24 22.64 -8.32 15.48
N TYR A 25 23.73 -8.13 16.24
CA TYR A 25 24.66 -9.21 16.58
C TYR A 25 24.07 -10.24 17.54
N VAL A 26 23.14 -9.86 18.42
CA VAL A 26 22.39 -10.80 19.27
C VAL A 26 21.48 -11.71 18.41
N GLY A 27 21.07 -11.21 17.24
CA GLY A 27 20.21 -11.92 16.30
C GLY A 27 18.73 -11.66 16.57
N TYR A 28 17.93 -11.64 15.49
CA TYR A 28 16.49 -11.41 15.57
C TYR A 28 15.71 -12.72 15.53
N ASP A 29 14.65 -12.80 16.34
CA ASP A 29 13.63 -13.86 16.21
C ASP A 29 12.80 -13.62 14.93
N VAL A 30 13.18 -14.33 13.87
CA VAL A 30 12.53 -14.25 12.55
C VAL A 30 11.07 -14.67 12.62
N ASP A 31 10.70 -15.59 13.51
CA ASP A 31 9.34 -16.08 13.63
C ASP A 31 8.45 -15.05 14.34
N ALA A 32 8.98 -14.32 15.32
CA ALA A 32 8.31 -13.16 15.90
C ALA A 32 8.14 -12.02 14.88
N LEU A 33 9.17 -11.74 14.06
CA LEU A 33 9.10 -10.70 13.02
C LEU A 33 8.11 -11.03 11.89
N LYS A 34 7.94 -12.31 11.56
CA LYS A 34 7.01 -12.79 10.53
C LYS A 34 5.54 -12.82 10.98
N LYS A 35 5.25 -12.73 12.29
CA LYS A 35 3.88 -12.58 12.84
C LYS A 35 3.27 -11.20 12.54
N ARG A 36 3.46 -10.67 11.34
CA ARG A 36 2.64 -9.55 10.85
C ARG A 36 1.19 -10.04 10.81
N GLY A 37 0.30 -9.26 11.41
CA GLY A 37 -1.13 -9.58 11.51
C GLY A 37 -1.79 -9.81 10.15
N ARG A 38 -3.09 -10.21 10.18
CA ARG A 38 -3.94 -10.45 9.00
C ARG A 38 -3.58 -9.40 7.92
N GLY A 39 -3.25 -9.87 6.71
CA GLY A 39 -2.96 -8.99 5.58
C GLY A 39 -4.09 -7.97 5.37
N ARG A 40 -3.92 -7.07 4.39
CA ARG A 40 -4.92 -6.02 4.10
C ARG A 40 -6.35 -6.57 4.24
N PRO A 41 -7.21 -5.96 5.09
CA PRO A 41 -8.56 -6.46 5.32
C PRO A 41 -9.26 -6.77 4.00
N GLY A 42 -9.86 -7.97 3.92
CA GLY A 42 -10.70 -8.32 2.78
C GLY A 42 -11.87 -7.34 2.66
N ARG A 43 -12.30 -7.05 1.43
CA ARG A 43 -13.41 -6.10 1.18
C ARG A 43 -14.81 -6.72 1.36
N GLY A 44 -14.90 -8.00 1.69
CA GLY A 44 -16.15 -8.71 1.91
C GLY A 44 -15.95 -9.93 2.80
N ALA A 45 -17.02 -10.71 3.00
CA ALA A 45 -16.96 -11.97 3.73
C ALA A 45 -16.00 -12.96 3.07
N GLU A 46 -15.92 -12.93 1.74
CA GLU A 46 -15.05 -13.76 0.91
C GLU A 46 -14.04 -12.91 0.11
N PRO A 47 -12.94 -13.52 -0.38
CA PRO A 47 -12.00 -12.85 -1.27
C PRO A 47 -12.67 -12.27 -2.53
N SER A 48 -12.30 -11.04 -2.90
CA SER A 48 -12.79 -10.41 -4.14
C SER A 48 -12.35 -11.20 -5.38
N GLN A 49 -13.28 -11.41 -6.31
CA GLN A 49 -13.00 -12.03 -7.60
C GLN A 49 -12.62 -10.98 -8.65
N VAL A 50 -11.73 -11.34 -9.58
CA VAL A 50 -11.34 -10.49 -10.70
C VAL A 50 -12.19 -10.86 -11.91
N VAL A 51 -12.90 -9.89 -12.48
CA VAL A 51 -13.70 -10.05 -13.70
C VAL A 51 -12.99 -9.31 -14.83
N ALA A 52 -12.64 -10.01 -15.90
CA ALA A 52 -12.02 -9.40 -17.09
C ALA A 52 -13.11 -8.80 -18.00
N LEU A 53 -12.93 -7.54 -18.39
CA LEU A 53 -13.83 -6.81 -19.30
C LEU A 53 -13.04 -6.39 -20.54
N ARG A 54 -13.68 -6.44 -21.71
CA ARG A 54 -13.10 -5.88 -22.94
C ARG A 54 -13.67 -4.49 -23.13
N LEU A 55 -12.78 -3.50 -23.13
CA LEU A 55 -13.08 -2.11 -23.42
C LEU A 55 -12.22 -1.69 -24.60
N THR A 56 -12.77 -0.82 -25.43
CA THR A 56 -12.03 -0.07 -26.46
C THR A 56 -11.05 0.90 -25.79
N LEU A 57 -10.09 1.39 -26.56
CA LEU A 57 -9.13 2.38 -26.05
C LEU A 57 -9.82 3.70 -25.68
N ASP A 58 -10.87 4.08 -26.42
CA ASP A 58 -11.64 5.30 -26.17
C ASP A 58 -12.41 5.18 -24.85
N GLU A 59 -13.08 4.04 -24.60
CA GLU A 59 -13.77 3.78 -23.32
C GLU A 59 -12.80 3.79 -22.13
N ILE A 60 -11.57 3.28 -22.30
CA ILE A 60 -10.55 3.35 -21.25
C ILE A 60 -10.12 4.80 -21.00
N ALA A 61 -9.94 5.60 -22.04
CA ALA A 61 -9.56 7.01 -21.93
C ALA A 61 -10.66 7.84 -21.24
N GLU A 62 -11.92 7.60 -21.56
CA GLU A 62 -13.06 8.24 -20.89
C GLU A 62 -13.11 7.88 -19.40
N LEU A 63 -12.89 6.61 -19.06
CA LEU A 63 -12.83 6.16 -17.67
C LEU A 63 -11.67 6.80 -16.90
N ASP A 64 -10.50 6.93 -17.54
CA ASP A 64 -9.33 7.59 -16.95
C ASP A 64 -9.60 9.08 -16.68
N ALA A 65 -10.18 9.79 -17.65
CA ALA A 65 -10.54 11.20 -17.49
C ALA A 65 -11.59 11.41 -16.38
N LEU A 66 -12.55 10.50 -16.26
CA LEU A 66 -13.53 10.51 -15.17
C LEU A 66 -12.87 10.29 -13.80
N ALA A 67 -11.99 9.29 -13.71
CA ALA A 67 -11.26 8.98 -12.49
C ALA A 67 -10.36 10.15 -12.03
N GLU A 68 -9.66 10.78 -12.97
CA GLU A 68 -8.84 11.98 -12.69
C GLU A 68 -9.69 13.15 -12.20
N ARG A 69 -10.81 13.44 -12.89
CA ARG A 69 -11.73 14.53 -12.50
C ARG A 69 -12.29 14.34 -11.09
N GLU A 70 -12.52 13.10 -10.66
CA GLU A 70 -13.06 12.79 -9.34
C GLU A 70 -11.99 12.52 -8.27
N GLY A 71 -10.70 12.51 -8.65
CA GLY A 71 -9.61 12.17 -7.74
C GLY A 71 -9.67 10.72 -7.23
N LYS A 72 -10.21 9.81 -8.04
CA LYS A 72 -10.43 8.40 -7.71
C LYS A 72 -9.58 7.48 -8.58
N THR A 73 -9.44 6.23 -8.18
CA THR A 73 -8.90 5.19 -9.07
C THR A 73 -9.98 4.69 -10.04
N ARG A 74 -9.57 4.22 -11.23
CA ARG A 74 -10.48 3.55 -12.18
C ARG A 74 -11.37 2.50 -11.50
N SER A 75 -10.76 1.69 -10.63
CA SER A 75 -11.46 0.60 -9.96
C SER A 75 -12.51 1.07 -8.96
N GLU A 76 -12.37 2.27 -8.38
CA GLU A 76 -13.38 2.86 -7.52
C GLU A 76 -14.55 3.39 -8.33
N VAL A 77 -14.26 4.13 -9.41
CA VAL A 77 -15.28 4.63 -10.35
C VAL A 77 -16.13 3.48 -10.90
N ILE A 78 -15.49 2.40 -11.38
CA ILE A 78 -16.22 1.21 -11.86
C ILE A 78 -17.12 0.63 -10.76
N ARG A 79 -16.61 0.50 -9.53
CA ARG A 79 -17.38 -0.08 -8.41
C ARG A 79 -18.56 0.79 -8.01
N GLU A 80 -18.39 2.11 -7.99
CA GLU A 80 -19.47 3.05 -7.71
C GLU A 80 -20.56 3.01 -8.79
N ALA A 81 -20.18 2.96 -10.07
CA ALA A 81 -21.13 2.81 -11.17
C ALA A 81 -21.95 1.52 -11.06
N LEU A 82 -21.31 0.39 -10.71
CA LEU A 82 -22.00 -0.88 -10.47
C LEU A 82 -22.94 -0.81 -9.26
N ALA A 83 -22.52 -0.16 -8.18
CA ALA A 83 -23.35 0.00 -6.99
C ALA A 83 -24.56 0.90 -7.26
N ALA A 84 -24.39 1.99 -8.03
CA ALA A 84 -25.47 2.89 -8.42
C ALA A 84 -26.49 2.21 -9.33
N LEU A 85 -26.07 1.28 -10.20
CA LEU A 85 -26.96 0.51 -11.06
C LEU A 85 -27.74 -0.57 -10.29
N ALA A 86 -27.15 -1.12 -9.24
CA ALA A 86 -27.76 -2.19 -8.43
C ALA A 86 -28.68 -1.68 -7.30
N ALA A 87 -28.80 -0.36 -7.14
CA ALA A 87 -29.67 0.31 -6.16
C ALA A 87 -31.10 0.43 -6.69
#